data_AF-A0A5C7XLH0-F1
#
_entry.id   AF-A0A5C7XLH0-F1
#
_cell.length_a   1.000
_cell.length_b   1.000
_cell.length_c   1.000
_cell.angle_alpha   90.00
_cell.angle_beta   90.00
_cell.angle_gamma   90.00
#
_symmetry.space_group_name_H-M   'P 1'
#
loop_
_entity.id
_entity.type
_entity.pdbx_description
1 polymer ?
#
loop_
_entity_poly.entity_id
_entity_poly.type
_entity_poly.pdbx_seq_one_letter_code
_entity_poly.pdbx_strand_id
1 'polypeptide(L)'
;MDDLRARYPREAGKIVSFIRMGEMRELIRGVRYDDSDLEGFVKSSQLKMTSLEYAYERPRIRALLGLEFDDQGLLKSRRLTSGQHRGLMYLLGRFKDGTLNTRSPELKERDAQHAALVEQLRRIVDGDTSGDSSDAADGEQPDHQNSDDGSEPDGDGGRPSGGAGDGGGGGAPSGDGGPGGDDASPTGVGSRGPNRGDTRSRLDFTGFDYQGSSAGLRRRLEELRKLNVLNFPNAAMDLTRTVLECAIKVYFSGKGTTFPAGKGISYCVDELAKDFRSDQRMTALINVIKRKGSMTANQYAGTSFALNASNHEPEAFASTKDVHEAWERIKPILVEIAK
;
A
#
# COMPACT_ATOMS: atom_id res chain seq x y z
N MET A 1 10.99 27.88 -6.23
CA MET A 1 10.51 27.47 -4.90
C MET A 1 9.38 28.35 -4.39
N ASP A 2 9.51 29.67 -4.50
CA ASP A 2 8.48 30.60 -4.00
C ASP A 2 7.13 30.44 -4.72
N ASP A 3 7.16 30.14 -6.02
CA ASP A 3 5.94 29.77 -6.77
C ASP A 3 5.25 28.51 -6.22
N LEU A 4 6.02 27.52 -5.74
CA LEU A 4 5.46 26.30 -5.14
C LEU A 4 4.88 26.61 -3.75
N ARG A 5 5.53 27.47 -2.96
CA ARG A 5 5.02 27.92 -1.66
C ARG A 5 3.76 28.76 -1.80
N ALA A 6 3.69 29.62 -2.81
CA ALA A 6 2.50 30.41 -3.12
C ALA A 6 1.33 29.54 -3.59
N ARG A 7 1.61 28.49 -4.37
CA ARG A 7 0.60 27.56 -4.88
C ARG A 7 0.11 26.56 -3.82
N TYR A 8 0.97 26.18 -2.87
CA TYR A 8 0.68 25.20 -1.80
C TYR A 8 1.03 25.78 -0.42
N PRO A 9 0.30 26.80 0.05
CA PRO A 9 0.65 27.52 1.28
C PRO A 9 0.51 26.66 2.54
N ARG A 10 -0.39 25.67 2.54
CA ARG A 10 -0.59 24.75 3.68
C ARG A 10 0.56 23.75 3.84
N GLU A 11 1.26 23.46 2.76
CA GLU A 11 2.35 22.50 2.67
C GLU A 11 3.72 23.18 2.61
N ALA A 12 3.79 24.50 2.65
CA ALA A 12 5.01 25.30 2.43
C ALA A 12 6.22 24.81 3.26
N GLY A 13 5.99 24.38 4.51
CA GLY A 13 7.04 23.85 5.39
C GLY A 13 7.52 22.43 5.05
N LYS A 14 6.83 21.70 4.17
CA LYS A 14 7.14 20.32 3.76
C LYS A 14 7.63 20.20 2.32
N ILE A 15 7.60 21.28 1.55
CA ILE A 15 7.94 21.25 0.11
C ILE A 15 9.36 20.69 -0.12
N VAL A 16 10.35 21.10 0.68
CA VAL A 16 11.73 20.60 0.57
C VAL A 16 11.80 19.08 0.82
N SER A 17 11.08 18.58 1.83
CA SER A 17 10.99 17.13 2.12
C SER A 17 10.35 16.37 0.95
N PHE A 18 9.27 16.90 0.36
CA PHE A 18 8.67 16.31 -0.84
C PHE A 18 9.62 16.27 -2.04
N ILE A 19 10.42 17.31 -2.25
CA ILE A 19 11.44 17.33 -3.30
C ILE A 19 12.51 16.26 -3.01
N ARG A 20 13.03 16.16 -1.78
CA ARG A 20 14.00 15.12 -1.40
C ARG A 20 13.46 13.72 -1.61
N MET A 21 12.20 13.46 -1.22
CA MET A 21 11.53 12.19 -1.50
C MET A 21 11.43 11.91 -3.00
N GLY A 22 11.11 12.92 -3.82
CA GLY A 22 11.09 12.81 -5.28
C GLY A 22 12.47 12.45 -5.85
N GLU A 23 13.52 13.15 -5.42
CA GLU A 23 14.90 12.89 -5.85
C GLU A 23 15.37 11.49 -5.46
N MET A 24 15.09 11.06 -4.23
CA MET A 24 15.40 9.71 -3.78
C MET A 24 14.62 8.65 -4.55
N ARG A 25 13.35 8.92 -4.89
CA ARG A 25 12.51 8.04 -5.71
C ARG A 25 13.11 7.85 -7.10
N GLU A 26 13.62 8.92 -7.71
CA GLU A 26 14.30 8.87 -9.01
C GLU A 26 15.64 8.15 -8.92
N LEU A 27 16.45 8.43 -7.89
CA LEU A 27 17.73 7.76 -7.66
C LEU A 27 17.54 6.23 -7.58
N ILE A 28 16.67 5.77 -6.68
CA ILE A 28 16.47 4.32 -6.48
C ILE A 28 15.78 3.64 -7.67
N ARG A 29 15.11 4.38 -8.55
CA ARG A 29 14.58 3.81 -9.80
C ARG A 29 15.66 3.64 -10.87
N GLY A 30 16.68 4.49 -10.85
CA GLY A 30 17.76 4.53 -11.84
C GLY A 30 18.96 3.63 -11.53
N VAL A 31 19.08 3.08 -10.32
CA VAL A 31 20.14 2.12 -9.97
C VAL A 31 19.83 0.72 -10.52
N ARG A 32 20.88 -0.09 -10.69
CA ARG A 32 20.77 -1.51 -11.05
C ARG A 32 20.47 -2.33 -9.81
N TYR A 33 19.72 -3.42 -10.00
CA TYR A 33 19.37 -4.38 -8.97
C TYR A 33 19.77 -5.78 -9.45
N ASP A 34 20.40 -6.54 -8.57
CA ASP A 34 20.69 -7.96 -8.81
C ASP A 34 19.52 -8.84 -8.31
N ASP A 35 18.81 -8.39 -7.26
CA ASP A 35 17.60 -9.02 -6.73
C ASP A 35 16.35 -8.39 -7.39
N SER A 36 15.65 -9.16 -8.24
CA SER A 36 14.42 -8.75 -8.92
C SER A 36 13.25 -8.49 -7.97
N ASP A 37 13.20 -9.19 -6.83
CA ASP A 37 12.15 -8.99 -5.84
C ASP A 37 12.38 -7.69 -5.07
N LEU A 38 13.64 -7.37 -4.76
CA LEU A 38 14.00 -6.07 -4.21
C LEU A 38 13.71 -4.95 -5.21
N GLU A 39 14.03 -5.14 -6.49
CA GLU A 39 13.70 -4.19 -7.54
C GLU A 39 12.19 -3.93 -7.62
N GLY A 40 11.38 -4.99 -7.62
CA GLY A 40 9.92 -4.91 -7.62
C GLY A 40 9.37 -4.17 -6.39
N PHE A 41 9.84 -4.53 -5.19
CA PHE A 41 9.48 -3.86 -3.94
C PHE A 41 9.80 -2.37 -4.01
N VAL A 42 11.03 -2.03 -4.39
CA VAL A 42 11.49 -0.64 -4.45
C VAL A 42 10.69 0.12 -5.48
N LYS A 43 10.61 -0.34 -6.74
CA LYS A 43 9.97 0.39 -7.84
C LYS A 43 8.44 0.51 -7.70
N SER A 44 7.81 -0.36 -6.92
CA SER A 44 6.39 -0.28 -6.57
C SER A 44 6.06 0.81 -5.53
N SER A 45 4.80 0.85 -5.09
CA SER A 45 4.31 1.67 -3.98
C SER A 45 4.53 1.04 -2.60
N GLN A 46 5.06 -0.18 -2.53
CA GLN A 46 5.31 -0.89 -1.26
C GLN A 46 6.38 -0.18 -0.43
N LEU A 47 7.43 0.32 -1.06
CA LEU A 47 8.39 1.22 -0.43
C LEU A 47 7.77 2.60 -0.21
N LYS A 48 7.37 2.88 1.02
CA LYS A 48 6.90 4.22 1.41
C LYS A 48 8.09 5.18 1.50
N MET A 49 8.10 6.21 0.66
CA MET A 49 9.19 7.21 0.65
C MET A 49 9.34 7.93 1.99
N THR A 50 8.24 8.19 2.70
CA THR A 50 8.28 8.76 4.05
C THR A 50 8.93 7.84 5.07
N SER A 51 8.94 6.52 4.86
CA SER A 51 9.67 5.59 5.72
C SER A 51 11.16 5.60 5.40
N LEU A 52 11.51 5.60 4.11
CA LEU A 52 12.89 5.69 3.67
C LEU A 52 13.54 7.03 4.07
N GLU A 53 12.75 8.10 4.10
CA GLU A 53 13.17 9.43 4.57
C GLU A 53 13.73 9.41 5.99
N TYR A 54 13.16 8.61 6.89
CA TYR A 54 13.69 8.46 8.25
C TYR A 54 15.13 7.93 8.29
N ALA A 55 15.57 7.22 7.24
CA ALA A 55 16.95 6.76 7.14
C ALA A 55 17.87 7.83 6.53
N TYR A 56 17.58 8.34 5.33
CA TYR A 56 18.47 9.30 4.66
C TYR A 56 18.41 10.72 5.23
N GLU A 57 17.47 11.04 6.13
CA GLU A 57 17.55 12.29 6.89
C GLU A 57 18.63 12.25 7.97
N ARG A 58 19.05 11.05 8.43
CA ARG A 58 20.10 10.90 9.44
C ARG A 58 21.43 11.28 8.83
N PRO A 59 22.12 12.32 9.33
CA PRO A 59 23.32 12.84 8.68
C PRO A 59 24.40 11.79 8.44
N ARG A 60 24.60 10.86 9.38
CA ARG A 60 25.62 9.80 9.29
C ARG A 60 25.27 8.75 8.22
N ILE A 61 24.03 8.26 8.22
CA ILE A 61 23.54 7.32 7.19
C ILE A 61 23.60 7.99 5.81
N ARG A 62 23.13 9.24 5.73
CA ARG A 62 23.13 10.03 4.50
C ARG A 62 24.52 10.17 3.91
N ALA A 63 25.51 10.52 4.73
CA ALA A 63 26.90 10.68 4.32
C ALA A 63 27.50 9.37 3.80
N LEU A 64 27.26 8.24 4.49
CA LEU A 64 27.75 6.93 4.06
C LEU A 64 27.18 6.50 2.70
N LEU A 65 25.93 6.86 2.41
CA LEU A 65 25.29 6.59 1.12
C LEU A 65 25.71 7.58 0.02
N GLY A 66 26.54 8.58 0.32
CA GLY A 66 26.97 9.59 -0.65
C GLY A 66 25.87 10.55 -1.07
N LEU A 67 24.83 10.71 -0.25
CA LEU A 67 23.67 11.51 -0.58
C LEU A 67 23.88 12.95 -0.12
N GLU A 68 23.92 13.88 -1.05
CA GLU A 68 23.99 15.31 -0.74
C GLU A 68 22.82 16.05 -1.38
N PHE A 69 22.05 16.75 -0.56
CA PHE A 69 20.97 17.62 -1.01
C PHE A 69 21.40 19.08 -0.93
N ASP A 70 20.96 19.89 -1.88
CA ASP A 70 21.04 21.34 -1.76
C ASP A 70 19.96 21.90 -0.82
N ASP A 71 19.93 23.23 -0.68
CA ASP A 71 18.96 23.98 0.12
C ASP A 71 17.52 23.87 -0.42
N GLN A 72 17.36 23.54 -1.70
CA GLN A 72 16.08 23.32 -2.35
C GLN A 72 15.61 21.86 -2.23
N GLY A 73 16.48 20.96 -1.76
CA GLY A 73 16.21 19.53 -1.61
C GLY A 73 16.56 18.68 -2.83
N LEU A 74 17.24 19.24 -3.83
CA LEU A 74 17.71 18.50 -5.01
C LEU A 74 18.98 17.71 -4.70
N LEU A 75 19.12 16.50 -5.24
CA LEU A 75 20.35 15.73 -5.12
C LEU A 75 21.45 16.38 -5.97
N LYS A 76 22.60 16.68 -5.35
CA LYS A 76 23.77 17.23 -6.06
C LYS A 76 24.38 16.24 -7.06
N SER A 77 24.30 14.94 -6.76
CA SER A 77 24.75 13.86 -7.63
C SER A 77 23.84 12.66 -7.46
N ARG A 78 23.55 11.99 -8.58
CA ARG A 78 22.88 10.67 -8.60
C ARG A 78 23.85 9.52 -8.87
N ARG A 79 25.16 9.83 -8.99
CA ARG A 79 26.19 8.82 -9.20
C ARG A 79 26.61 8.26 -7.84
N LEU A 80 26.44 6.96 -7.67
CA LEU A 80 26.89 6.23 -6.50
C LEU A 80 28.16 5.45 -6.86
N THR A 81 29.12 5.41 -5.94
CA THR A 81 30.20 4.43 -6.00
C THR A 81 29.64 3.02 -5.79
N SER A 82 30.40 1.98 -6.16
CA SER A 82 29.97 0.58 -5.94
C SER A 82 29.70 0.29 -4.45
N GLY A 83 30.49 0.88 -3.55
CA GLY A 83 30.27 0.77 -2.10
C GLY A 83 28.96 1.42 -1.65
N GLN A 84 28.71 2.67 -2.05
CA GLN A 84 27.47 3.38 -1.74
C GLN A 84 26.24 2.67 -2.31
N HIS A 85 26.37 2.10 -3.52
CA HIS A 85 25.31 1.27 -4.12
C HIS A 85 25.01 0.04 -3.26
N ARG A 86 26.02 -0.74 -2.84
CA ARG A 86 25.82 -1.87 -1.92
C ARG A 86 25.18 -1.45 -0.60
N GLY A 87 25.65 -0.36 0.00
CA GLY A 87 25.07 0.18 1.23
C GLY A 87 23.60 0.57 1.06
N LEU A 88 23.25 1.16 -0.08
CA LEU A 88 21.87 1.49 -0.41
C LEU A 88 21.01 0.23 -0.61
N MET A 89 21.52 -0.79 -1.30
CA MET A 89 20.82 -2.07 -1.48
C MET A 89 20.56 -2.76 -0.14
N TYR A 90 21.56 -2.82 0.75
CA TYR A 90 21.42 -3.37 2.10
C TYR A 90 20.29 -2.68 2.88
N LEU A 91 20.30 -1.34 2.88
CA LEU A 91 19.30 -0.56 3.60
C LEU A 91 17.89 -0.79 3.02
N LEU A 92 17.75 -0.82 1.69
CA LEU A 92 16.47 -1.09 1.02
C LEU A 92 15.97 -2.52 1.27
N GLY A 93 16.85 -3.51 1.31
CA GLY A 93 16.53 -4.88 1.69
C GLY A 93 15.93 -4.95 3.09
N ARG A 94 16.54 -4.26 4.07
CA ARG A 94 15.97 -4.21 5.42
C ARG A 94 14.61 -3.54 5.51
N PHE A 95 14.34 -2.55 4.66
CA PHE A 95 12.99 -1.97 4.53
C PHE A 95 11.99 -2.94 3.89
N LYS A 96 12.41 -3.73 2.89
CA LYS A 96 11.61 -4.79 2.27
C LYS A 96 11.22 -5.86 3.29
N ASP A 97 12.20 -6.32 4.06
CA ASP A 97 12.00 -7.39 5.06
C ASP A 97 11.29 -6.90 6.33
N GLY A 98 11.04 -5.59 6.43
CA GLY A 98 10.41 -4.96 7.60
C GLY A 98 11.30 -4.91 8.84
N THR A 99 12.54 -5.40 8.76
CA THR A 99 13.52 -5.38 9.86
C THR A 99 14.03 -3.97 10.15
N LEU A 100 13.85 -3.02 9.22
CA LEU A 100 14.07 -1.60 9.42
C LEU A 100 12.83 -0.80 9.03
N ASN A 101 12.32 0.02 9.95
CA ASN A 101 11.15 0.86 9.74
C ASN A 101 11.20 2.13 10.62
N THR A 102 10.20 3.02 10.51
CA THR A 102 10.23 4.32 11.22
C THR A 102 10.23 4.23 12.75
N ARG A 103 9.89 3.07 13.33
CA ARG A 103 9.93 2.82 14.78
C ARG A 103 11.25 2.19 15.23
N SER A 104 12.04 1.71 14.28
CA SER A 104 13.30 1.01 14.54
C SER A 104 14.25 1.90 15.36
N PRO A 105 14.76 1.40 16.49
CA PRO A 105 15.77 2.09 17.29
C PRO A 105 17.02 2.45 16.48
N GLU A 106 17.36 1.65 15.47
CA GLU A 106 18.46 1.93 14.52
C GLU A 106 18.30 3.25 13.75
N LEU A 107 17.08 3.78 13.63
CA LEU A 107 16.81 5.09 13.01
C LEU A 107 16.69 6.23 14.02
N LYS A 108 17.02 6.01 15.30
CA LYS A 108 17.00 7.03 16.36
C LYS A 108 18.43 7.36 16.77
N GLU A 109 18.91 8.56 16.47
CA GLU A 109 20.33 8.92 16.68
C GLU A 109 20.84 8.79 18.12
N ARG A 110 19.94 8.87 19.10
CA ARG A 110 20.25 8.74 20.53
C ARG A 110 20.32 7.29 21.01
N ASP A 111 19.92 6.34 20.18
CA ASP A 111 19.87 4.93 20.52
C ASP A 111 21.22 4.27 20.17
N ALA A 112 21.70 3.35 21.02
CA ALA A 112 22.94 2.62 20.78
C ALA A 112 22.88 1.80 19.47
N GLN A 113 21.69 1.34 19.08
CA GLN A 113 21.52 0.56 17.86
C GLN A 113 21.70 1.40 16.59
N HIS A 114 21.56 2.73 16.67
CA HIS A 114 21.90 3.61 15.55
C HIS A 114 23.40 3.60 15.23
N ALA A 115 24.25 3.61 16.26
CA ALA A 115 25.70 3.53 16.06
C ALA A 115 26.09 2.18 15.42
N ALA A 116 25.46 1.09 15.84
CA ALA A 116 25.68 -0.23 15.24
C ALA A 116 25.28 -0.28 13.76
N LEU A 117 24.11 0.27 13.39
CA LEU A 117 23.69 0.36 12.00
C LEU A 117 24.66 1.19 11.16
N VAL A 118 25.11 2.34 11.68
CA VAL A 118 26.07 3.22 10.97
C VAL A 118 27.39 2.50 10.73
N GLU A 119 27.92 1.79 11.72
CA GLU A 119 29.17 1.04 11.55
C GLU A 119 29.02 -0.14 10.59
N GLN A 120 27.91 -0.88 10.65
CA GLN A 120 27.63 -1.94 9.69
C GLN A 120 27.51 -1.40 8.27
N LEU A 121 26.80 -0.29 8.09
CA LEU A 121 26.66 0.36 6.78
C LEU A 121 28.03 0.84 6.26
N ARG A 122 28.89 1.38 7.14
CA ARG A 122 30.26 1.77 6.80
C ARG A 122 31.06 0.59 6.27
N ARG A 123 31.06 -0.56 6.96
CA ARG A 123 31.76 -1.77 6.51
C ARG A 123 31.29 -2.25 5.14
N ILE A 124 29.98 -2.24 4.88
CA ILE A 124 29.40 -2.63 3.57
C ILE A 124 29.87 -1.68 2.46
N VAL A 125 29.88 -0.36 2.75
CA VAL A 125 30.34 0.66 1.80
C VAL A 125 31.83 0.50 1.52
N ASP A 126 32.65 0.32 2.56
CA ASP A 126 34.09 0.14 2.46
C ASP A 126 34.46 -1.21 1.79
N GLY A 127 33.55 -2.19 1.80
CA GLY A 127 33.75 -3.51 1.20
C GLY A 127 34.35 -4.55 2.14
N ASP A 128 34.34 -4.29 3.44
CA ASP A 128 34.77 -5.24 4.47
C ASP A 128 33.68 -6.31 4.66
N THR A 129 33.81 -7.43 3.94
CA THR A 129 32.96 -8.63 4.09
C THR A 129 33.38 -9.54 5.25
N SER A 130 34.26 -9.07 6.14
CA SER A 130 34.68 -9.83 7.32
C SER A 130 33.64 -9.67 8.43
N GLY A 131 32.62 -10.54 8.42
CA GLY A 131 31.65 -10.60 9.52
C GLY A 131 30.33 -11.29 9.21
N ASP A 132 30.35 -12.43 8.52
CA ASP A 132 29.39 -13.52 8.76
C ASP A 132 29.95 -14.84 8.19
N SER A 133 30.92 -15.40 8.90
CA SER A 133 31.32 -16.81 8.78
C SER A 133 31.15 -17.40 10.17
N SER A 134 29.96 -17.89 10.49
CA SER A 134 29.82 -18.82 11.61
C SER A 134 30.55 -20.10 11.21
N ASP A 135 31.64 -20.37 11.90
CA ASP A 135 32.47 -21.56 11.80
C ASP A 135 31.64 -22.85 11.76
N ALA A 136 31.86 -23.64 10.72
CA ALA A 136 31.84 -25.10 10.80
C ALA A 136 33.13 -25.59 10.14
N ALA A 137 34.25 -25.33 10.81
CA ALA A 137 35.47 -26.08 10.60
C ALA A 137 35.48 -27.19 11.66
N ASP A 138 35.25 -28.44 11.24
CA ASP A 138 35.75 -29.60 11.95
C ASP A 138 36.45 -30.51 10.94
N GLY A 139 37.68 -30.86 11.31
CA GLY A 139 38.73 -31.37 10.45
C GLY A 139 38.64 -32.87 10.12
N GLU A 140 39.51 -33.24 9.19
CA GLU A 140 39.74 -34.60 8.71
C GLU A 140 40.42 -35.54 9.74
N GLN A 141 39.88 -36.77 9.74
CA GLN A 141 40.51 -38.10 9.89
C GLN A 141 40.97 -38.60 11.28
N PRO A 142 41.07 -39.94 11.52
CA PRO A 142 41.22 -41.03 10.54
C PRO A 142 40.36 -42.32 10.73
N ASP A 143 40.50 -43.17 9.71
CA ASP A 143 40.05 -44.56 9.52
C ASP A 143 40.18 -45.48 10.73
N HIS A 144 39.19 -46.38 10.91
CA HIS A 144 39.47 -47.78 11.28
C HIS A 144 38.42 -48.74 10.71
N GLN A 145 38.95 -49.78 10.06
CA GLN A 145 38.30 -50.91 9.40
C GLN A 145 37.74 -51.94 10.37
N ASN A 146 36.62 -52.57 9.97
CA ASN A 146 36.35 -54.02 9.91
C ASN A 146 34.82 -54.22 10.00
N SER A 147 34.14 -54.66 8.93
CA SER A 147 34.07 -56.02 8.35
C SER A 147 32.89 -56.82 8.91
N ASP A 148 32.17 -57.46 7.97
CA ASP A 148 31.16 -58.51 8.14
C ASP A 148 29.82 -58.11 8.78
N ASP A 149 28.66 -58.59 8.36
CA ASP A 149 28.23 -59.50 7.29
C ASP A 149 26.69 -59.44 7.31
N GLY A 150 26.04 -59.71 6.18
CA GLY A 150 24.74 -60.38 6.18
C GLY A 150 23.45 -59.56 6.36
N SER A 151 22.74 -59.42 5.25
CA SER A 151 21.30 -59.76 5.13
C SER A 151 20.24 -58.72 5.53
N GLU A 152 19.65 -58.08 4.52
CA GLU A 152 18.18 -57.89 4.44
C GLU A 152 17.51 -59.26 4.21
N PRO A 153 16.23 -59.54 4.62
CA PRO A 153 15.09 -58.69 4.27
C PRO A 153 13.87 -58.66 5.24
N ASP A 154 12.91 -57.81 4.86
CA ASP A 154 11.44 -57.90 5.02
C ASP A 154 10.80 -58.08 6.41
N GLY A 155 9.78 -57.25 6.68
CA GLY A 155 8.73 -57.64 7.62
C GLY A 155 7.96 -56.51 8.31
N ASP A 156 6.91 -56.07 7.63
CA ASP A 156 5.63 -55.50 8.10
C ASP A 156 5.30 -55.49 9.61
N GLY A 157 4.70 -54.37 10.05
CA GLY A 157 3.57 -54.36 10.97
C GLY A 157 3.84 -54.30 12.47
N GLY A 158 3.48 -53.16 13.10
CA GLY A 158 3.09 -53.15 14.52
C GLY A 158 3.47 -51.93 15.35
N ARG A 159 2.54 -50.99 15.50
CA ARG A 159 2.43 -50.14 16.72
C ARG A 159 2.33 -51.06 17.95
N PRO A 160 2.82 -50.69 19.16
CA PRO A 160 2.12 -49.67 19.96
C PRO A 160 2.93 -48.86 21.01
N SER A 161 2.31 -47.76 21.45
CA SER A 161 2.19 -47.26 22.85
C SER A 161 3.41 -46.76 23.66
N GLY A 162 3.17 -45.61 24.31
CA GLY A 162 3.89 -45.04 25.45
C GLY A 162 4.37 -43.62 25.13
N GLY A 163 3.85 -42.52 25.67
CA GLY A 163 3.02 -42.30 26.85
C GLY A 163 3.59 -41.10 27.62
N ALA A 164 2.70 -40.16 27.98
CA ALA A 164 2.89 -39.01 28.89
C ALA A 164 3.76 -37.84 28.36
N GLY A 165 3.37 -36.57 28.52
CA GLY A 165 2.22 -35.91 29.15
C GLY A 165 2.32 -34.43 28.76
N ASP A 166 1.22 -33.79 28.34
CA ASP A 166 0.28 -33.07 29.20
C ASP A 166 0.81 -31.66 29.54
N GLY A 167 0.08 -30.56 29.42
CA GLY A 167 -1.32 -30.26 29.11
C GLY A 167 -1.40 -28.73 29.12
N GLY A 168 -2.15 -28.10 28.21
CA GLY A 168 -3.53 -27.65 28.48
C GLY A 168 -3.52 -26.22 29.04
N GLY A 169 -4.30 -25.24 28.62
CA GLY A 169 -5.52 -25.09 27.81
C GLY A 169 -5.92 -23.61 28.01
N GLY A 170 -6.54 -22.87 27.10
CA GLY A 170 -7.72 -23.19 26.31
C GLY A 170 -8.96 -22.63 27.03
N GLY A 171 -9.64 -21.64 26.43
CA GLY A 171 -10.95 -21.20 26.93
C GLY A 171 -11.48 -19.92 26.30
N ALA A 172 -12.29 -20.07 25.23
CA ALA A 172 -13.33 -19.11 24.85
C ALA A 172 -14.60 -19.37 25.68
N PRO A 173 -15.55 -18.42 25.71
CA PRO A 173 -16.91 -18.81 25.32
C PRO A 173 -17.71 -17.72 24.57
N SER A 174 -18.82 -18.13 23.97
CA SER A 174 -19.87 -17.33 23.31
C SER A 174 -21.12 -17.21 24.18
N GLY A 175 -21.91 -16.13 24.02
CA GLY A 175 -23.38 -16.17 24.17
C GLY A 175 -24.11 -15.06 24.98
N ASP A 176 -24.58 -14.03 24.26
CA ASP A 176 -25.88 -13.30 24.29
C ASP A 176 -26.49 -12.55 25.52
N GLY A 177 -27.10 -11.38 25.22
CA GLY A 177 -28.13 -10.67 26.03
C GLY A 177 -27.76 -9.33 26.72
N GLY A 178 -28.24 -8.17 26.23
CA GLY A 178 -28.19 -6.84 26.91
C GLY A 178 -29.41 -6.56 27.83
N PRO A 179 -29.73 -5.31 28.28
CA PRO A 179 -29.07 -4.00 28.16
C PRO A 179 -28.89 -3.20 29.49
N GLY A 180 -28.20 -2.04 29.43
CA GLY A 180 -28.07 -1.01 30.49
C GLY A 180 -26.85 -1.21 31.39
N GLY A 181 -26.08 -0.21 31.85
CA GLY A 181 -26.15 1.25 31.84
C GLY A 181 -25.17 1.72 32.92
N ASP A 182 -24.22 2.56 32.50
CA ASP A 182 -23.39 3.51 33.25
C ASP A 182 -22.31 3.09 34.28
N ASP A 183 -21.15 3.69 34.00
CA ASP A 183 -20.08 4.21 34.86
C ASP A 183 -19.17 3.25 35.66
N ALA A 184 -18.01 2.96 35.05
CA ALA A 184 -16.72 3.10 35.72
C ALA A 184 -15.58 3.26 34.68
N SER A 185 -14.95 4.43 34.65
CA SER A 185 -13.70 4.65 33.92
C SER A 185 -12.54 3.84 34.53
N PRO A 186 -11.64 3.31 33.70
CA PRO A 186 -10.22 3.41 33.99
C PRO A 186 -9.43 4.02 32.83
N THR A 187 -8.52 4.88 33.27
CA THR A 187 -7.48 5.63 32.59
C THR A 187 -6.63 4.86 31.57
N GLY A 188 -6.35 5.51 30.44
CA GLY A 188 -5.00 5.48 29.85
C GLY A 188 -4.71 4.45 28.75
N VAL A 189 -5.42 4.51 27.62
CA VAL A 189 -4.94 3.93 26.34
C VAL A 189 -4.96 5.03 25.29
N GLY A 190 -3.78 5.31 24.72
CA GLY A 190 -3.60 6.30 23.66
C GLY A 190 -4.58 6.06 22.52
N SER A 191 -5.56 6.95 22.41
CA SER A 191 -6.61 6.88 21.41
C SER A 191 -5.97 6.92 20.02
N ARG A 192 -6.00 5.78 19.31
CA ARG A 192 -5.61 5.69 17.90
C ARG A 192 -6.42 6.74 17.16
N GLY A 193 -5.74 7.75 16.62
CA GLY A 193 -6.36 8.68 15.69
C GLY A 193 -7.00 7.92 14.51
N PRO A 194 -8.05 8.45 13.88
CA PRO A 194 -8.79 7.74 12.84
C PRO A 194 -7.86 7.25 11.73
N ASN A 195 -7.98 5.98 11.33
CA ASN A 195 -7.33 5.47 10.12
C ASN A 195 -7.60 6.44 8.97
N ARG A 196 -6.54 6.91 8.29
CA ARG A 196 -6.71 7.64 7.02
C ARG A 196 -7.54 6.75 6.10
N GLY A 197 -8.59 7.32 5.50
CA GLY A 197 -9.63 6.56 4.79
C GLY A 197 -9.07 5.63 3.71
N ASP A 198 -7.98 6.04 3.08
CA ASP A 198 -7.24 5.33 2.01
C ASP A 198 -6.49 4.06 2.48
N THR A 199 -6.33 3.85 3.78
CA THR A 199 -5.69 2.63 4.35
C THR A 199 -6.68 1.55 4.76
N ARG A 200 -7.99 1.80 4.60
CA ARG A 200 -9.03 0.85 4.99
C ARG A 200 -9.08 -0.31 3.99
N SER A 201 -9.33 -1.51 4.52
CA SER A 201 -9.55 -2.70 3.68
C SER A 201 -10.85 -2.66 2.90
N ARG A 202 -11.77 -1.75 3.23
CA ARG A 202 -13.07 -1.57 2.57
C ARG A 202 -13.37 -0.10 2.37
N LEU A 203 -14.19 0.20 1.37
CA LEU A 203 -14.64 1.55 1.06
C LEU A 203 -15.56 2.10 2.15
N ASP A 204 -15.52 3.43 2.34
CA ASP A 204 -16.34 4.12 3.33
C ASP A 204 -17.70 4.50 2.76
N PHE A 205 -18.73 3.75 3.15
CA PHE A 205 -20.13 4.00 2.79
C PHE A 205 -20.85 4.95 3.77
N THR A 206 -20.15 5.50 4.77
CA THR A 206 -20.77 6.45 5.72
C THR A 206 -21.42 7.61 4.96
N GLY A 207 -22.67 7.91 5.32
CA GLY A 207 -23.47 8.95 4.67
C GLY A 207 -24.10 8.54 3.33
N PHE A 208 -23.98 7.27 2.93
CA PHE A 208 -24.64 6.73 1.74
C PHE A 208 -25.37 5.43 2.07
N ASP A 209 -26.69 5.43 1.85
CA ASP A 209 -27.52 4.24 1.88
C ASP A 209 -28.41 4.23 0.63
N TYR A 210 -28.56 3.06 0.01
CA TYR A 210 -29.26 2.94 -1.27
C TYR A 210 -30.76 2.83 -1.05
N GLN A 211 -31.50 3.85 -1.48
CA GLN A 211 -32.96 3.93 -1.30
C GLN A 211 -33.75 3.56 -2.56
N GLY A 212 -33.08 3.42 -3.70
CA GLY A 212 -33.73 3.12 -4.97
C GLY A 212 -34.29 1.69 -5.10
N SER A 213 -35.08 1.46 -6.15
CA SER A 213 -35.82 0.21 -6.36
C SER A 213 -35.07 -0.88 -7.18
N SER A 214 -33.91 -0.58 -7.75
CA SER A 214 -33.19 -1.53 -8.62
C SER A 214 -32.48 -2.59 -7.80
N ALA A 215 -33.04 -3.81 -7.76
CA ALA A 215 -32.44 -4.96 -7.08
C ALA A 215 -31.01 -5.26 -7.59
N GLY A 216 -30.77 -5.12 -8.89
CA GLY A 216 -29.46 -5.32 -9.49
C GLY A 216 -28.43 -4.27 -9.06
N LEU A 217 -28.84 -3.01 -8.88
CA LEU A 217 -27.94 -1.97 -8.34
C LEU A 217 -27.68 -2.18 -6.84
N ARG A 218 -28.72 -2.53 -6.06
CA ARG A 218 -28.59 -2.86 -4.64
C ARG A 218 -27.56 -3.96 -4.41
N ARG A 219 -27.68 -5.07 -5.13
CA ARG A 219 -26.74 -6.20 -5.00
C ARG A 219 -25.29 -5.80 -5.30
N ARG A 220 -25.05 -5.02 -6.35
CA ARG A 220 -23.70 -4.52 -6.69
C ARG A 220 -23.12 -3.62 -5.59
N LEU A 221 -23.94 -2.76 -5.00
CA LEU A 221 -23.53 -1.90 -3.88
C LEU A 221 -23.20 -2.72 -2.62
N GLU A 222 -23.99 -3.76 -2.32
CA GLU A 222 -23.71 -4.68 -1.22
C GLU A 222 -22.41 -5.47 -1.43
N GLU A 223 -22.16 -5.93 -2.66
CA GLU A 223 -20.90 -6.59 -3.04
C GLU A 223 -19.72 -5.61 -2.89
N LEU A 224 -19.84 -4.39 -3.43
CA LEU A 224 -18.81 -3.35 -3.33
C LEU A 224 -18.49 -2.99 -1.89
N ARG A 225 -19.50 -2.91 -1.02
CA ARG A 225 -19.34 -2.61 0.41
C ARG A 225 -18.57 -3.71 1.16
N LYS A 226 -18.66 -4.97 0.71
CA LYS A 226 -18.00 -6.12 1.36
C LYS A 226 -16.59 -6.38 0.81
N LEU A 227 -16.32 -5.96 -0.41
CA LEU A 227 -15.10 -6.28 -1.14
C LEU A 227 -13.86 -5.73 -0.43
N ASN A 228 -12.83 -6.58 -0.29
CA ASN A 228 -11.55 -6.18 0.28
C ASN A 228 -10.68 -5.53 -0.79
N VAL A 229 -10.55 -4.20 -0.75
CA VAL A 229 -9.83 -3.40 -1.75
C VAL A 229 -8.31 -3.50 -1.63
N LEU A 230 -7.78 -4.08 -0.54
CA LEU A 230 -6.36 -4.41 -0.42
C LEU A 230 -6.00 -5.65 -1.23
N ASN A 231 -6.92 -6.62 -1.28
CA ASN A 231 -6.70 -7.90 -1.94
C ASN A 231 -7.13 -7.87 -3.41
N PHE A 232 -8.20 -7.12 -3.73
CA PHE A 232 -8.83 -7.14 -5.05
C PHE A 232 -9.08 -5.73 -5.59
N PRO A 233 -8.05 -4.87 -5.75
CA PRO A 233 -8.24 -3.48 -6.16
C PRO A 233 -8.79 -3.36 -7.60
N ASN A 234 -8.36 -4.21 -8.54
CA ASN A 234 -8.92 -4.24 -9.90
C ASN A 234 -10.41 -4.59 -9.91
N ALA A 235 -10.80 -5.66 -9.21
CA ALA A 235 -12.21 -6.05 -9.11
C ALA A 235 -13.06 -4.96 -8.43
N ALA A 236 -12.49 -4.27 -7.43
CA ALA A 236 -13.17 -3.18 -6.76
C ALA A 236 -13.32 -1.95 -7.67
N MET A 237 -12.31 -1.66 -8.49
CA MET A 237 -12.38 -0.57 -9.45
C MET A 237 -13.42 -0.85 -10.54
N ASP A 238 -13.43 -2.08 -11.09
CA ASP A 238 -14.42 -2.50 -12.08
C ASP A 238 -15.85 -2.48 -11.52
N LEU A 239 -16.04 -2.96 -10.29
CA LEU A 239 -17.34 -2.89 -9.64
C LEU A 239 -17.77 -1.44 -9.33
N THR A 240 -16.83 -0.57 -8.94
CA THR A 240 -17.08 0.87 -8.75
C THR A 240 -17.53 1.54 -10.05
N ARG A 241 -16.87 1.24 -11.18
CA ARG A 241 -17.29 1.67 -12.53
C ARG A 241 -18.71 1.21 -12.83
N THR A 242 -18.96 -0.08 -12.61
CA THR A 242 -20.27 -0.70 -12.89
C THR A 242 -21.38 -0.07 -12.04
N VAL A 243 -21.12 0.20 -10.76
CA VAL A 243 -22.04 0.89 -9.85
C VAL A 243 -22.39 2.28 -10.36
N LEU A 244 -21.39 3.11 -10.72
CA LEU A 244 -21.64 4.46 -11.22
C LEU A 244 -22.46 4.44 -12.51
N GLU A 245 -22.08 3.60 -13.48
CA GLU A 245 -22.80 3.49 -14.75
C GLU A 245 -24.25 3.04 -14.52
N CYS A 246 -24.47 2.01 -13.70
CA CYS A 246 -25.80 1.50 -13.41
C CYS A 246 -26.64 2.51 -12.62
N ALA A 247 -26.06 3.23 -11.66
CA ALA A 247 -26.76 4.28 -10.91
C ALA A 247 -27.26 5.39 -11.83
N ILE A 248 -26.44 5.84 -12.77
CA ILE A 248 -26.86 6.83 -13.77
C ILE A 248 -28.00 6.28 -14.65
N LYS A 249 -27.88 5.04 -15.14
CA LYS A 249 -28.93 4.42 -15.95
C LYS A 249 -30.25 4.29 -15.19
N VAL A 250 -30.21 3.90 -13.91
CA VAL A 250 -31.39 3.83 -13.04
C VAL A 250 -31.99 5.22 -12.81
N TYR A 251 -31.16 6.23 -12.54
CA TYR A 251 -31.60 7.62 -12.38
C TYR A 251 -32.39 8.12 -13.60
N PHE A 252 -31.83 7.96 -14.81
CA PHE A 252 -32.52 8.36 -16.05
C PHE A 252 -33.76 7.51 -16.34
N SER A 253 -33.73 6.22 -16.02
CA SER A 253 -34.90 5.35 -16.18
C SER A 253 -36.06 5.82 -15.30
N GLY A 254 -35.79 6.27 -14.07
CA GLY A 254 -36.79 6.89 -13.19
C GLY A 254 -37.40 8.18 -13.75
N LYS A 255 -36.70 8.85 -14.67
CA LYS A 255 -37.17 10.04 -15.40
C LYS A 255 -37.82 9.68 -16.75
N GLY A 256 -38.04 8.40 -17.04
CA GLY A 256 -38.62 7.93 -18.30
C GLY A 256 -37.66 7.94 -19.48
N THR A 257 -36.34 8.08 -19.24
CA THR A 257 -35.31 8.06 -20.30
C THR A 257 -34.55 6.74 -20.27
N THR A 258 -34.48 6.06 -21.40
CA THR A 258 -33.69 4.84 -21.56
C THR A 258 -32.44 5.11 -22.39
N PHE A 259 -31.32 4.49 -22.00
CA PHE A 259 -30.06 4.66 -22.73
C PHE A 259 -29.93 3.60 -23.84
N PRO A 260 -29.35 3.94 -25.00
CA PRO A 260 -29.08 2.96 -26.04
C PRO A 260 -28.15 1.85 -25.55
N ALA A 261 -28.34 0.63 -26.08
CA ALA A 261 -27.44 -0.48 -25.83
C ALA A 261 -26.00 -0.17 -26.26
N GLY A 262 -25.02 -0.76 -25.57
CA GLY A 262 -23.60 -0.57 -25.86
C GLY A 262 -23.01 0.77 -25.41
N LYS A 263 -23.80 1.68 -24.82
CA LYS A 263 -23.29 2.91 -24.22
C LYS A 263 -22.77 2.66 -22.81
N GLY A 264 -21.46 2.85 -22.64
CA GLY A 264 -20.75 2.71 -21.37
C GLY A 264 -20.65 4.02 -20.57
N ILE A 265 -19.81 3.97 -19.53
CA ILE A 265 -19.69 5.01 -18.51
C ILE A 265 -19.45 6.43 -19.05
N SER A 266 -18.60 6.62 -20.07
CA SER A 266 -18.31 7.96 -20.60
C SER A 266 -19.57 8.66 -21.11
N TYR A 267 -20.39 7.93 -21.88
CA TYR A 267 -21.68 8.43 -22.37
C TYR A 267 -22.63 8.74 -21.20
N CYS A 268 -22.69 7.85 -20.21
CA CYS A 268 -23.57 8.04 -19.06
C CYS A 268 -23.23 9.30 -18.26
N VAL A 269 -21.92 9.52 -18.01
CA VAL A 269 -21.44 10.71 -17.30
C VAL A 269 -21.66 11.98 -18.13
N ASP A 270 -21.57 11.91 -19.46
CA ASP A 270 -21.89 13.04 -20.34
C ASP A 270 -23.36 13.42 -20.30
N GLU A 271 -24.29 12.45 -20.32
CA GLU A 271 -25.72 12.72 -20.16
C GLU A 271 -26.04 13.28 -18.77
N LEU A 272 -25.43 12.73 -17.72
CA LEU A 272 -25.57 13.24 -16.37
C LEU A 272 -25.12 14.71 -16.26
N ALA A 273 -24.01 15.08 -16.89
CA ALA A 273 -23.52 16.45 -16.92
C ALA A 273 -24.50 17.42 -17.59
N LYS A 274 -25.20 16.99 -18.66
CA LYS A 274 -26.20 17.81 -19.36
C LYS A 274 -27.43 18.06 -18.50
N ASP A 275 -27.83 17.06 -17.73
CA ASP A 275 -28.99 17.09 -16.85
C ASP A 275 -28.77 18.00 -15.64
N PHE A 276 -27.57 17.92 -15.04
CA PHE A 276 -27.18 18.75 -13.89
C PHE A 276 -26.51 20.08 -14.25
N ARG A 277 -26.57 20.54 -15.51
CA ARG A 277 -25.86 21.75 -15.97
C ARG A 277 -26.20 23.04 -15.20
N SER A 278 -27.37 23.11 -14.59
CA SER A 278 -27.82 24.24 -13.77
C SER A 278 -27.53 24.08 -12.27
N ASP A 279 -27.11 22.88 -11.82
CA ASP A 279 -26.67 22.62 -10.45
C ASP A 279 -25.15 22.75 -10.40
N GLN A 280 -24.67 23.86 -9.80
CA GLN A 280 -23.24 24.14 -9.71
C GLN A 280 -22.47 23.10 -8.89
N ARG A 281 -23.07 22.56 -7.82
CA ARG A 281 -22.43 21.57 -6.95
C ARG A 281 -22.26 20.26 -7.70
N MET A 282 -23.31 19.77 -8.34
CA MET A 282 -23.26 18.54 -9.14
C MET A 282 -22.36 18.69 -10.36
N THR A 283 -22.41 19.85 -11.02
CA THR A 283 -21.50 20.16 -12.14
C THR A 283 -20.04 20.07 -11.70
N ALA A 284 -19.68 20.60 -10.53
CA ALA A 284 -18.32 20.50 -10.00
C ALA A 284 -17.89 19.04 -9.76
N LEU A 285 -18.76 18.23 -9.14
CA LEU A 285 -18.51 16.81 -8.89
C LEU A 285 -18.34 16.01 -10.20
N ILE A 286 -19.24 16.21 -11.15
CA ILE A 286 -19.23 15.49 -12.44
C ILE A 286 -18.01 15.89 -13.28
N ASN A 287 -17.60 17.16 -13.24
CA ASN A 287 -16.42 17.63 -13.96
C ASN A 287 -15.11 17.00 -13.46
N VAL A 288 -15.04 16.59 -12.19
CA VAL A 288 -13.90 15.80 -11.68
C VAL A 288 -13.83 14.45 -12.39
N ILE A 289 -14.97 13.78 -12.58
CA ILE A 289 -15.03 12.48 -13.28
C ILE A 289 -14.76 12.64 -14.78
N LYS A 290 -15.27 13.72 -15.39
CA LYS A 290 -15.11 14.01 -16.83
C LYS A 290 -13.74 14.53 -17.24
N ARG A 291 -12.84 14.78 -16.28
CA ARG A 291 -11.55 15.40 -16.55
C ARG A 291 -10.78 14.65 -17.64
N LYS A 292 -10.18 15.40 -18.57
CA LYS A 292 -9.36 14.90 -19.68
C LYS A 292 -8.00 15.62 -19.70
N GLY A 293 -7.08 15.08 -20.49
CA GLY A 293 -5.75 15.67 -20.71
C GLY A 293 -4.73 15.32 -19.63
N SER A 294 -3.64 16.07 -19.57
CA SER A 294 -2.58 15.85 -18.58
C SER A 294 -3.09 16.07 -17.16
N MET A 295 -2.83 15.10 -16.29
CA MET A 295 -3.28 15.09 -14.91
C MET A 295 -2.30 14.33 -14.03
N THR A 296 -2.22 14.73 -12.76
CA THR A 296 -1.46 13.97 -11.76
C THR A 296 -2.10 12.60 -11.52
N ALA A 297 -1.35 11.63 -10.99
CA ALA A 297 -1.88 10.30 -10.64
C ALA A 297 -3.12 10.40 -9.73
N ASN A 298 -3.08 11.28 -8.72
CA ASN A 298 -4.25 11.48 -7.86
C ASN A 298 -5.45 12.01 -8.67
N GLN A 299 -5.23 12.96 -9.59
CA GLN A 299 -6.31 13.51 -10.42
C GLN A 299 -6.86 12.47 -11.42
N TYR A 300 -6.09 11.46 -11.78
CA TYR A 300 -6.49 10.38 -12.68
C TYR A 300 -7.53 9.44 -12.09
N ALA A 301 -7.34 9.01 -10.84
CA ALA A 301 -8.20 8.03 -10.18
C ALA A 301 -9.69 8.42 -10.20
N GLY A 302 -10.57 7.51 -10.62
CA GLY A 302 -12.01 7.77 -10.67
C GLY A 302 -12.52 8.70 -11.77
N THR A 303 -11.67 9.11 -12.72
CA THR A 303 -12.14 9.71 -13.98
C THR A 303 -12.79 8.65 -14.86
N SER A 304 -13.72 9.02 -15.75
CA SER A 304 -14.28 8.08 -16.74
C SER A 304 -13.19 7.44 -17.60
N PHE A 305 -12.08 8.15 -17.82
CA PHE A 305 -10.92 7.62 -18.53
C PHE A 305 -10.21 6.54 -17.71
N ALA A 306 -9.89 6.79 -16.44
CA ALA A 306 -9.28 5.80 -15.55
C ALA A 306 -10.16 4.56 -15.33
N LEU A 307 -11.46 4.77 -15.13
CA LEU A 307 -12.43 3.69 -14.95
C LEU A 307 -12.50 2.80 -16.18
N ASN A 308 -12.51 3.37 -17.40
CA ASN A 308 -12.45 2.57 -18.62
C ASN A 308 -11.10 1.88 -18.80
N ALA A 309 -10.00 2.59 -18.53
CA ALA A 309 -8.66 2.04 -18.71
C ALA A 309 -8.46 0.77 -17.87
N SER A 310 -8.84 0.81 -16.59
CA SER A 310 -8.74 -0.32 -15.66
C SER A 310 -9.49 -1.59 -16.10
N ASN A 311 -10.41 -1.49 -17.06
CA ASN A 311 -11.21 -2.63 -17.54
C ASN A 311 -10.86 -3.08 -18.96
N HIS A 312 -10.18 -2.25 -19.74
CA HIS A 312 -9.97 -2.48 -21.17
C HIS A 312 -8.52 -2.41 -21.60
N GLU A 313 -7.65 -1.74 -20.83
CA GLU A 313 -6.23 -1.63 -21.16
C GLU A 313 -5.46 -2.72 -20.41
N PRO A 314 -4.73 -3.62 -21.10
CA PRO A 314 -4.06 -4.76 -20.47
C PRO A 314 -3.10 -4.40 -19.35
N GLU A 315 -2.44 -3.25 -19.48
CA GLU A 315 -1.42 -2.76 -18.54
C GLU A 315 -1.96 -1.79 -17.49
N ALA A 316 -3.25 -1.44 -17.56
CA ALA A 316 -3.87 -0.57 -16.57
C ALA A 316 -4.42 -1.38 -15.40
N PHE A 317 -3.78 -1.25 -14.25
CA PHE A 317 -4.26 -1.83 -13.00
C PHE A 317 -4.56 -0.73 -11.97
N ALA A 318 -5.56 -0.97 -11.14
CA ALA A 318 -5.90 -0.14 -10.00
C ALA A 318 -5.09 -0.55 -8.78
N SER A 319 -4.60 0.44 -8.03
CA SER A 319 -4.13 0.25 -6.67
C SER A 319 -5.26 0.49 -5.67
N THR A 320 -5.13 0.01 -4.43
CA THR A 320 -6.11 0.28 -3.36
C THR A 320 -6.39 1.78 -3.19
N LYS A 321 -5.35 2.60 -3.32
CA LYS A 321 -5.47 4.05 -3.23
C LYS A 321 -6.36 4.60 -4.33
N ASP A 322 -6.19 4.12 -5.56
CA ASP A 322 -7.01 4.56 -6.70
C ASP A 322 -8.48 4.24 -6.49
N VAL A 323 -8.79 3.06 -5.91
CA VAL A 323 -10.18 2.68 -5.60
C VAL A 323 -10.78 3.62 -4.55
N HIS A 324 -10.05 3.94 -3.49
CA HIS A 324 -10.51 4.89 -2.47
C HIS A 324 -10.70 6.29 -3.03
N GLU A 325 -9.73 6.80 -3.80
CA GLU A 325 -9.84 8.11 -4.44
C GLU A 325 -11.00 8.19 -5.43
N ALA A 326 -11.23 7.11 -6.19
CA ALA A 326 -12.37 7.01 -7.08
C ALA A 326 -13.69 6.99 -6.31
N TRP A 327 -13.77 6.20 -5.24
CA TRP A 327 -14.97 6.11 -4.42
C TRP A 327 -15.33 7.46 -3.77
N GLU A 328 -14.36 8.19 -3.25
CA GLU A 328 -14.60 9.51 -2.65
C GLU A 328 -15.12 10.55 -3.67
N ARG A 329 -14.81 10.38 -4.95
CA ARG A 329 -15.35 11.24 -6.03
C ARG A 329 -16.74 10.81 -6.47
N ILE A 330 -17.00 9.51 -6.45
CA ILE A 330 -18.22 8.90 -6.98
C ILE A 330 -19.35 8.93 -5.94
N LYS A 331 -19.05 8.63 -4.67
CA LYS A 331 -20.04 8.58 -3.57
C LYS A 331 -20.89 9.85 -3.48
N PRO A 332 -20.36 11.08 -3.53
CA PRO A 332 -21.19 12.29 -3.47
C PRO A 332 -22.19 12.43 -4.64
N ILE A 333 -21.87 11.86 -5.81
CA ILE A 333 -22.80 11.81 -6.95
C ILE A 333 -23.87 10.74 -6.68
N LEU A 334 -23.48 9.56 -6.19
CA LEU A 334 -24.42 8.50 -5.84
C LEU A 334 -25.42 8.92 -4.77
N VAL A 335 -24.98 9.67 -3.76
CA VAL A 335 -25.87 10.26 -2.74
C VAL A 335 -26.97 11.12 -3.38
N GLU A 336 -26.69 11.77 -4.51
CA GLU A 336 -27.69 12.59 -5.19
C GLU A 336 -28.64 11.76 -6.06
N ILE A 337 -28.09 10.80 -6.82
CA ILE A 337 -28.83 10.15 -7.92
C ILE A 337 -29.37 8.76 -7.59
N ALA A 338 -28.88 8.11 -6.54
CA ALA A 338 -29.25 6.75 -6.16
C ALA A 338 -30.22 6.72 -4.96
N LYS A 339 -31.21 7.62 -5.01
CA LYS A 339 -32.34 7.70 -4.10
C LYS A 339 -33.48 6.79 -4.56
#